data_AF-A0A7Z0PT47-F1
#
_entry.id   AF-A0A7Z0PT47-F1
#
_cell.length_a   1.000
_cell.length_b   1.000
_cell.length_c   1.000
_cell.angle_alpha   90.00
_cell.angle_beta   90.00
_cell.angle_gamma   90.00
#
_symmetry.space_group_name_H-M   'P 1'
#
loop_
_entity.id
_entity.type
_entity.pdbx_description
1 polymer ?
#
loop_
_entity_poly.entity_id
_entity_poly.type
_entity_poly.pdbx_seq_one_letter_code
_entity_poly.pdbx_strand_id
1 'polypeptide(L)' 'ERAALVAGLVAAGLGGRVLLSSSATGAAFGHPATDVPYAHVLTDFVPALRGQGLGDEDVRRLLAENPAALLAVR' A
#
# COMPACT_ATOMS: atom_id res chain seq x y z
N GLU A 1 6.93 0.40 -11.55
CA GLU A 1 5.60 -0.01 -12.10
C GLU A 1 4.46 0.15 -11.09
N ARG A 2 4.40 -0.63 -9.99
CA ARG A 2 3.28 -0.56 -9.02
C ARG A 2 3.05 0.82 -8.40
N ALA A 3 4.11 1.53 -8.01
CA ALA A 3 3.98 2.89 -7.45
C ALA A 3 3.36 3.87 -8.46
N ALA A 4 3.76 3.77 -9.74
CA ALA A 4 3.20 4.59 -10.82
C ALA A 4 1.72 4.27 -11.08
N LEU A 5 1.33 2.99 -11.01
CA LEU A 5 -0.08 2.59 -11.09
C LEU A 5 -0.91 3.21 -9.96
N VAL A 6 -0.43 3.13 -8.71
CA VAL A 6 -1.11 3.77 -7.57
C VAL A 6 -1.21 5.27 -7.77
N ALA A 7 -0.15 5.92 -8.24
CA ALA A 7 -0.18 7.35 -8.53
C ALA A 7 -1.19 7.71 -9.62
N GLY A 8 -1.31 6.91 -10.68
CA GLY A 8 -2.34 7.07 -11.70
C GLY A 8 -3.76 6.95 -11.13
N LEU A 9 -4.00 5.99 -10.23
CA LEU A 9 -5.30 5.84 -9.56
C LEU A 9 -5.62 7.04 -8.65
N VAL A 10 -4.65 7.54 -7.91
CA VAL A 10 -4.82 8.76 -7.09
C VAL A 10 -5.15 9.95 -7.97
N ALA A 11 -4.40 10.17 -9.06
CA ALA A 11 -4.64 11.26 -10.00
C ALA A 11 -6.01 11.17 -10.67
N ALA A 12 -6.53 9.96 -10.88
CA ALA A 12 -7.88 9.71 -11.39
C ALA A 12 -9.00 9.87 -10.33
N GLY A 13 -8.69 10.30 -9.11
CA GLY A 13 -9.65 10.45 -8.02
C GLY A 13 -10.07 9.14 -7.35
N LEU A 14 -9.36 8.04 -7.62
CA LEU A 14 -9.65 6.71 -7.08
C LEU A 14 -8.82 6.37 -5.84
N GLY A 15 -8.05 7.32 -5.30
CA GLY A 15 -7.18 7.11 -4.15
C GLY A 15 -7.89 6.56 -2.90
N GLY A 16 -9.17 6.89 -2.69
CA GLY A 16 -9.98 6.39 -1.57
C GLY A 16 -10.43 4.92 -1.69
N ARG A 17 -10.06 4.22 -2.77
CA ARG A 17 -10.43 2.83 -3.05
C ARG A 17 -9.23 1.88 -3.10
N VAL A 18 -8.04 2.38 -2.77
CA VAL A 18 -6.80 1.62 -2.86
C VAL A 18 -6.34 1.17 -1.48
N LEU A 19 -5.96 -0.09 -1.36
CA LEU A 19 -5.28 -0.64 -0.19
C LEU A 19 -3.90 -1.15 -0.56
N LEU A 20 -2.97 -1.06 0.40
CA LEU A 20 -1.60 -1.52 0.25
C LEU A 20 -1.31 -2.61 1.28
N SER A 21 -0.65 -3.68 0.83
CA SER A 21 -0.12 -4.74 1.69
C SER A 21 1.13 -5.31 1.04
N SER A 22 2.11 -5.73 1.86
CA SER A 22 3.31 -6.40 1.37
C SER A 22 3.04 -7.87 0.99
N SER A 23 1.95 -8.46 1.49
CA SER A 23 1.70 -9.92 1.40
C SER A 23 2.87 -10.77 1.94
N ALA A 24 3.64 -10.21 2.89
CA ALA A 24 4.75 -10.90 3.53
C ALA A 24 4.31 -12.22 4.16
N THR A 25 5.09 -13.28 3.95
CA THR A 25 4.82 -14.61 4.50
C THR A 25 5.75 -14.91 5.67
N GLY A 26 5.18 -15.12 6.87
CA GLY A 26 5.97 -15.45 8.06
C GLY A 26 6.40 -16.93 8.13
N ALA A 27 5.59 -17.82 7.56
CA ALA A 27 5.90 -19.23 7.38
C ALA A 27 5.09 -19.78 6.19
N ALA A 28 5.68 -20.64 5.38
CA ALA A 28 5.02 -21.23 4.22
C ALA A 28 5.00 -22.76 4.31
N PHE A 29 3.88 -23.36 3.92
CA PHE A 29 3.67 -24.81 3.94
C PHE A 29 3.15 -25.26 2.58
N GLY A 30 3.89 -26.14 1.89
CA GLY A 30 3.49 -26.67 0.57
C GLY A 30 3.63 -25.71 -0.61
N HIS A 31 3.99 -24.45 -0.38
CA HIS A 31 4.20 -23.41 -1.41
C HIS A 31 5.35 -22.47 -1.04
N PRO A 32 5.97 -21.77 -2.01
CA PRO A 32 6.99 -20.77 -1.72
C PRO A 32 6.46 -19.59 -0.89
N ALA A 33 7.29 -19.05 0.00
CA ALA A 33 6.99 -17.84 0.75
C ALA A 33 7.10 -16.60 -0.15
N THR A 34 6.31 -15.56 0.16
CA THR A 34 6.60 -14.21 -0.33
C THR A 34 7.63 -13.58 0.61
N ASP A 35 8.90 -13.64 0.19
CA ASP A 35 10.06 -13.18 0.96
C ASP A 35 10.24 -11.66 0.84
N VAL A 36 9.35 -10.93 1.53
CA VAL A 36 9.43 -9.47 1.68
C VAL A 36 9.26 -9.10 3.16
N PRO A 37 9.95 -8.07 3.66
CA PRO A 37 9.76 -7.61 5.03
C PRO A 37 8.33 -7.17 5.31
N TYR A 38 7.81 -7.42 6.51
CA TYR A 38 6.52 -6.87 6.94
C TYR A 38 6.47 -5.33 6.83
N ALA A 39 7.60 -4.67 7.06
CA ALA A 39 7.74 -3.23 6.97
C ALA A 39 7.87 -2.68 5.54
N HIS A 40 7.93 -3.54 4.50
CA HIS A 40 8.24 -3.15 3.12
C HIS A 40 7.36 -2.03 2.56
N VAL A 41 6.06 -2.02 2.88
CA VAL A 41 5.17 -0.93 2.47
C VAL A 41 5.68 0.41 2.98
N LEU A 42 6.14 0.48 4.23
CA LEU A 42 6.62 1.70 4.86
C LEU A 42 8.05 2.06 4.47
N THR A 43 8.95 1.07 4.38
CA THR A 43 10.39 1.30 4.18
C THR A 43 10.76 1.51 2.72
N ASP A 44 10.05 0.88 1.79
CA ASP A 44 10.44 0.87 0.37
C ASP A 44 9.33 1.44 -0.52
N PHE A 45 8.07 1.04 -0.28
CA PHE A 45 6.98 1.43 -1.17
C PHE A 45 6.52 2.88 -0.96
N VAL A 46 6.44 3.37 0.28
CA VAL A 46 6.11 4.78 0.57
C VAL A 46 7.13 5.75 -0.03
N PRO A 47 8.46 5.55 0.10
CA PRO A 47 9.44 6.34 -0.64
C PRO A 47 9.23 6.31 -2.15
N ALA A 48 8.90 5.15 -2.73
CA ALA A 48 8.60 5.04 -4.15
C ALA A 48 7.34 5.84 -4.55
N LEU A 49 6.27 5.82 -3.73
CA LEU A 49 5.07 6.64 -3.94
C LEU A 49 5.37 8.14 -3.88
N ARG A 50 6.19 8.57 -2.91
CA ARG A 50 6.66 9.96 -2.83
C ARG A 50 7.48 10.36 -4.06
N GLY A 51 8.32 9.46 -4.57
CA GLY A 51 9.02 9.64 -5.84
C GLY A 51 8.09 9.77 -7.06
N GLN A 52 6.82 9.35 -6.96
CA GLN A 52 5.78 9.58 -7.98
C GLN A 52 4.95 10.86 -7.73
N GLY A 53 5.30 11.65 -6.71
CA GLY A 53 4.63 12.92 -6.39
C GLY A 53 3.48 12.80 -5.39
N LEU A 54 3.25 11.65 -4.74
CA LEU A 54 2.22 11.54 -3.71
C LEU A 54 2.66 12.27 -2.44
N GLY A 55 1.80 13.18 -1.99
CA GLY A 55 2.00 13.94 -0.76
C GLY A 55 1.59 13.16 0.49
N ASP A 56 1.82 13.77 1.65
CA ASP A 56 1.53 13.14 2.95
C ASP A 56 0.04 12.83 3.14
N GLU A 57 -0.87 13.64 2.58
CA GLU A 57 -2.31 13.37 2.64
C GLU A 57 -2.69 12.09 1.86
N ASP A 58 -2.11 11.90 0.67
CA ASP A 58 -2.36 10.68 -0.11
C ASP A 58 -1.78 9.46 0.60
N VAL A 59 -0.57 9.57 1.14
CA VAL A 59 0.05 8.49 1.92
C VAL A 59 -0.79 8.16 3.16
N ARG A 60 -1.27 9.17 3.90
CA ARG A 60 -2.14 8.96 5.07
C ARG A 60 -3.44 8.28 4.69
N ARG A 61 -4.06 8.68 3.58
CA ARG A 61 -5.27 8.07 3.06
C ARG A 61 -5.07 6.59 2.75
N LEU A 62 -3.99 6.26 2.05
CA LEU A 62 -3.67 4.88 1.64
C LEU A 62 -3.34 3.97 2.83
N LEU A 63 -2.65 4.47 3.85
CA LEU A 63 -2.13 3.67 4.96
C LEU A 63 -3.04 3.59 6.19
N ALA A 64 -3.89 4.59 6.40
CA ALA A 64 -4.70 4.69 7.61
C ALA A 64 -6.19 4.84 7.31
N GLU A 65 -6.56 5.80 6.46
CA GLU A 65 -7.99 6.12 6.25
C GLU A 65 -8.73 5.02 5.50
N ASN A 66 -8.17 4.54 4.37
CA ASN A 66 -8.81 3.49 3.58
C ASN A 66 -8.90 2.16 4.35
N PRO A 67 -7.83 1.67 5.02
CA PRO A 67 -7.94 0.47 5.84
C PRO A 67 -8.94 0.65 6.98
N ALA A 68 -8.96 1.79 7.68
CA ALA A 68 -9.92 2.05 8.74
C ALA A 68 -11.36 2.06 8.21
N ALA A 69 -11.60 2.73 7.07
CA ALA A 69 -12.92 2.79 6.45
C ALA A 69 -13.43 1.42 5.98
N LEU A 70 -12.53 0.53 5.53
CA LEU A 70 -12.91 -0.81 5.08
C LEU A 70 -13.05 -1.81 6.24
N LEU A 71 -12.11 -1.80 7.19
CA LEU A 71 -11.94 -2.87 8.18
C LEU A 71 -12.59 -2.56 9.53
N ALA A 72 -12.83 -1.29 9.86
CA ALA A 72 -13.56 -0.94 11.07
C ALA A 72 -15.06 -1.20 10.84
N VAL A 73 -15.49 -2.43 11.10
CA VAL A 73 -16.90 -2.79 11.21
C VAL A 73 -17.49 -2.00 12.38
N ARG A 74 -18.61 -1.32 12.14
CA ARG A 74 -19.45 -0.73 13.19
C ARG A 74 -20.52 -1.71 13.62
#